data_AF-A0A813CBD2-F1
#
_entry.id   AF-A0A813CBD2-F1
#
_cell.length_a   1.000
_cell.length_b   1.000
_cell.length_c   1.000
_cell.angle_alpha   90.00
_cell.angle_beta   90.00
_cell.angle_gamma   90.00
#
_symmetry.space_group_name_H-M   'P 1'
#
loop_
_entity.id
_entity.type
_entity.pdbx_description
1 polymer ?
#
loop_
_entity_poly.entity_id
_entity_poly.type
_entity_poly.pdbx_seq_one_letter_code
_entity_poly.pdbx_strand_id
1 'polypeptide(L)'
;YRRVALLFPAFHPWIALLRLSLLTSYKVRVSLIFLKLCTAASTSALFFTSSSPGPDSDPNCKKPQTLVAQLVQNTVVGVVSALLGDVIVFALFLVQNRSPIEKDWTEQSKRWQLRVWKCRAVAFWLIWLVYSLVCLVYTMLFLANVRLVDAQGWLMSTGMSLLQDLVILPLFLALALGLMASVALLSKGIRRRIEAKWLEGYADAEEQGSKEPEE
;
A
#
# COMPACT_ATOMS: atom_id res chain seq x y z
N TYR A 1 -20.17 -9.11 -12.71
CA TYR A 1 -19.91 -9.84 -11.44
C TYR A 1 -18.75 -10.83 -11.50
N ARG A 2 -18.75 -11.90 -12.32
CA ARG A 2 -17.64 -12.90 -12.36
C ARG A 2 -16.23 -12.30 -12.54
N ARG A 3 -16.08 -11.27 -13.37
CA ARG A 3 -14.77 -10.60 -13.62
C ARG A 3 -14.29 -9.76 -12.42
N VAL A 4 -15.20 -9.03 -11.77
CA VAL A 4 -14.90 -8.27 -10.55
C VAL A 4 -14.52 -9.22 -9.42
N ALA A 5 -15.22 -10.35 -9.28
CA ALA A 5 -14.91 -11.38 -8.30
C ALA A 5 -13.55 -12.07 -8.53
N LEU A 6 -13.08 -12.17 -9.79
CA LEU A 6 -11.74 -12.70 -10.12
C LEU A 6 -10.62 -11.68 -9.91
N LEU A 7 -10.90 -10.39 -10.13
CA LEU A 7 -9.91 -9.31 -9.98
C LEU A 7 -9.77 -8.86 -8.51
N PHE A 8 -10.84 -8.97 -7.71
CA PHE A 8 -10.82 -8.57 -6.30
C PHE A 8 -9.69 -9.26 -5.48
N PRO A 9 -9.46 -10.59 -5.57
CA PRO A 9 -8.32 -11.25 -4.93
C PRO A 9 -6.96 -10.84 -5.49
N ALA A 10 -6.89 -10.24 -6.69
CA ALA A 10 -5.65 -9.78 -7.29
C ALA A 10 -5.19 -8.42 -6.77
N PHE A 11 -6.13 -7.56 -6.38
CA PHE A 11 -5.85 -6.21 -5.90
C PHE A 11 -5.99 -6.06 -4.38
N HIS A 12 -6.63 -7.02 -3.69
CA HIS A 12 -6.74 -6.96 -2.24
C HIS A 12 -5.34 -7.07 -1.62
N PRO A 13 -4.83 -6.02 -0.95
CA PRO A 13 -3.46 -5.97 -0.48
C PRO A 13 -3.16 -7.16 0.44
N TRP A 14 -4.13 -7.60 1.24
CA TRP A 14 -3.95 -8.74 2.14
C TRP A 14 -3.95 -10.11 1.44
N ILE A 15 -4.63 -10.23 0.31
CA ILE A 15 -4.58 -11.45 -0.50
C ILE A 15 -3.29 -11.44 -1.34
N ALA A 16 -2.82 -10.27 -1.76
CA ALA A 16 -1.51 -10.10 -2.36
C ALA A 16 -0.36 -10.47 -1.39
N LEU A 17 -0.54 -10.30 -0.06
CA LEU A 17 0.41 -10.81 0.94
C LEU A 17 0.55 -12.33 0.90
N LEU A 18 -0.58 -13.02 0.69
CA LEU A 18 -0.67 -14.48 0.65
C LEU A 18 -0.17 -15.06 -0.69
N ARG A 19 -0.11 -14.25 -1.76
CA ARG A 19 0.51 -14.68 -3.02
C ARG A 19 2.01 -14.84 -2.81
N LEU A 20 2.49 -16.07 -2.77
CA LEU A 20 3.92 -16.40 -2.79
C LEU A 20 4.59 -15.68 -3.98
N SER A 21 5.29 -14.58 -3.70
CA SER A 21 6.20 -13.97 -4.66
C SER A 21 7.60 -14.36 -4.25
N LEU A 22 8.32 -15.02 -5.16
CA LEU A 22 9.72 -15.38 -4.96
C LEU A 22 10.60 -14.14 -4.74
N LEU A 23 10.15 -12.96 -5.19
CA LEU A 23 10.90 -11.71 -5.18
C LEU A 23 10.72 -10.92 -3.87
N THR A 24 9.63 -11.12 -3.13
CA THR A 24 9.35 -10.36 -1.90
C THR A 24 9.16 -11.31 -0.73
N SER A 25 10.05 -11.24 0.26
CA SER A 25 9.96 -12.07 1.46
C SER A 25 8.68 -11.75 2.25
N TYR A 26 8.00 -12.79 2.75
CA TYR A 26 6.85 -12.69 3.66
C TYR A 26 7.10 -11.74 4.83
N LYS A 27 8.32 -11.75 5.40
CA LYS A 27 8.71 -10.89 6.53
C LYS A 27 8.52 -9.40 6.23
N VAL A 28 8.97 -8.98 5.04
CA VAL A 28 8.92 -7.58 4.61
C VAL A 28 7.47 -7.12 4.47
N ARG A 29 6.64 -8.00 3.91
CA ARG A 29 5.23 -7.75 3.69
C ARG A 29 4.48 -7.56 5.00
N VAL A 30 4.67 -8.47 5.96
CA VAL A 30 4.07 -8.34 7.30
C VAL A 30 4.53 -7.06 7.99
N SER A 31 5.83 -6.74 7.91
CA SER A 31 6.38 -5.51 8.46
C SER A 31 5.75 -4.25 7.86
N LEU A 32 5.51 -4.21 6.55
CA LEU A 32 4.87 -3.05 5.90
C LEU A 32 3.41 -2.87 6.33
N ILE A 33 2.65 -3.96 6.56
CA ILE A 33 1.29 -3.86 7.11
C ILE A 33 1.34 -3.31 8.53
N PHE A 34 2.23 -3.86 9.36
CA PHE A 34 2.40 -3.40 10.73
C PHE A 34 2.76 -1.90 10.75
N LEU A 35 3.68 -1.48 9.87
CA LEU A 35 4.03 -0.08 9.71
C LEU A 35 2.82 0.78 9.32
N LYS A 36 1.98 0.31 8.39
CA LYS A 36 0.78 1.01 7.96
C LYS A 36 -0.23 1.15 9.11
N LEU A 37 -0.42 0.10 9.92
CA LEU A 37 -1.24 0.14 11.13
C LEU A 37 -0.73 1.18 12.14
N CYS A 38 0.56 1.12 12.48
CA CYS A 38 1.19 2.07 13.40
C CYS A 38 1.14 3.51 12.86
N THR A 39 1.34 3.68 11.55
CA THR A 39 1.28 5.00 10.92
C THR A 39 -0.12 5.56 11.04
N ALA A 40 -1.15 4.82 10.59
CA ALA A 40 -2.54 5.24 10.64
C ALA A 40 -2.96 5.64 12.07
N ALA A 41 -2.57 4.85 13.06
CA ALA A 41 -2.80 5.13 14.48
C ALA A 41 -2.11 6.43 14.95
N SER A 42 -0.84 6.62 14.59
CA SER A 42 -0.09 7.81 15.00
C SER A 42 -0.53 9.10 14.29
N THR A 43 -0.85 9.02 13.00
CA THR A 43 -1.28 10.18 12.20
C THR A 43 -2.69 10.62 12.59
N SER A 44 -3.61 9.68 12.83
CA SER A 44 -4.93 10.03 13.36
C SER A 44 -4.78 10.69 14.74
N ALA A 45 -3.95 10.14 15.64
CA ALA A 45 -3.67 10.76 16.93
C ALA A 45 -3.13 12.20 16.80
N LEU A 46 -2.28 12.44 15.80
CA LEU A 46 -1.72 13.76 15.53
C LEU A 46 -2.79 14.76 15.16
N PHE A 47 -3.69 14.40 14.25
CA PHE A 47 -4.79 15.27 13.85
C PHE A 47 -5.81 15.50 14.97
N PHE A 48 -6.06 14.50 15.82
CA PHE A 48 -6.91 14.68 17.00
C PHE A 48 -6.27 15.63 18.03
N THR A 49 -4.95 15.53 18.20
CA THR A 49 -4.19 16.45 19.06
C THR A 49 -4.24 17.88 18.52
N SER A 50 -4.00 18.08 17.21
CA SER A 50 -4.04 19.41 16.60
C SER A 50 -5.44 20.03 16.55
N SER A 51 -6.49 19.21 16.57
CA SER A 51 -7.89 19.66 16.55
C SER A 51 -8.47 19.90 17.96
N SER A 52 -7.70 19.63 19.02
CA SER A 52 -8.14 19.86 20.39
C SER A 52 -7.86 21.31 20.81
N PRO A 53 -8.84 22.05 21.34
CA PRO A 53 -8.62 23.41 21.83
C PRO A 53 -7.57 23.40 22.96
N GLY A 54 -6.43 24.04 22.70
CA GLY A 54 -5.47 24.41 23.74
C GLY A 54 -5.95 25.59 24.59
N PRO A 55 -5.26 25.88 25.70
CA PRO A 55 -5.63 26.97 26.62
C PRO A 55 -5.70 28.35 25.96
N ASP A 56 -4.95 28.58 24.87
CA ASP A 56 -4.91 29.85 24.12
C ASP A 56 -5.79 29.84 22.84
N SER A 57 -6.73 28.91 22.72
CA SER A 57 -7.56 28.80 21.51
C SER A 57 -8.62 29.91 21.46
N ASP A 58 -8.88 30.43 20.25
CA ASP A 58 -9.94 31.43 20.02
C ASP A 58 -11.28 30.94 20.61
N PRO A 59 -11.96 31.74 21.47
CA PRO A 59 -13.24 31.36 22.08
C PRO A 59 -14.36 31.08 21.07
N ASN A 60 -14.21 31.52 19.82
CA ASN A 60 -15.14 31.20 18.72
C ASN A 60 -14.85 29.86 18.04
N CYS A 61 -13.70 29.23 18.31
CA CYS A 61 -13.34 27.93 17.76
C CYS A 61 -14.06 26.80 18.53
N LYS A 62 -15.31 26.54 18.15
CA LYS A 62 -16.12 25.47 18.71
C LYS A 62 -15.97 24.20 17.87
N LYS A 63 -15.74 23.05 18.53
CA LYS A 63 -15.85 21.75 17.86
C LYS A 63 -17.22 21.64 17.18
N PRO A 64 -17.30 21.13 15.94
CA PRO A 64 -18.57 20.98 15.24
C PRO A 64 -19.54 20.12 16.07
N GLN A 65 -20.74 20.64 16.34
CA GLN A 65 -21.72 19.96 17.20
C GLN A 65 -22.56 18.92 16.46
N THR A 66 -22.63 19.00 15.12
CA THR A 66 -23.40 18.05 14.32
C THR A 66 -22.60 16.78 14.07
N LEU A 67 -23.24 15.62 14.26
CA LEU A 67 -22.64 14.30 14.03
C LEU A 67 -22.07 14.17 12.61
N VAL A 68 -22.73 14.77 11.61
CA VAL A 68 -22.28 14.76 10.22
C VAL A 68 -20.97 15.52 10.04
N ALA A 69 -20.85 16.71 10.64
CA ALA A 69 -19.62 17.49 10.53
C ALA A 69 -18.44 16.80 11.25
N GLN A 70 -18.70 16.15 12.39
CA GLN A 70 -17.70 15.31 13.07
C GLN A 70 -17.28 14.10 12.21
N LEU A 71 -18.24 13.45 11.54
CA LEU A 71 -17.96 12.32 10.65
C LEU A 71 -17.08 12.77 9.46
N VAL A 72 -17.41 13.90 8.83
CA VAL A 72 -16.65 14.44 7.70
C VAL A 72 -15.23 14.80 8.13
N GLN A 73 -15.07 15.50 9.25
CA GLN A 73 -13.75 15.86 9.78
C GLN A 73 -12.90 14.61 10.05
N ASN A 74 -13.46 13.62 10.74
CA ASN A 74 -12.77 12.37 11.06
C ASN A 74 -12.41 11.58 9.80
N THR A 75 -13.26 11.63 8.77
CA THR A 75 -13.01 10.98 7.48
C THR A 75 -11.88 11.67 6.73
N VAL A 76 -11.88 13.00 6.63
CA VAL A 76 -10.82 13.76 5.94
C VAL A 76 -9.48 13.55 6.63
N VAL A 77 -9.45 13.63 7.97
CA VAL A 77 -8.27 13.31 8.78
C VAL A 77 -7.78 11.90 8.50
N GLY A 78 -8.69 10.92 8.45
CA GLY A 78 -8.37 9.53 8.15
C GLY A 78 -7.79 9.34 6.75
N VAL A 79 -8.30 10.05 5.75
CA VAL A 79 -7.83 10.02 4.35
C VAL A 79 -6.44 10.63 4.24
N VAL A 80 -6.22 11.83 4.78
CA VAL A 80 -4.90 12.51 4.71
C VAL A 80 -3.85 11.70 5.45
N SER A 81 -4.21 11.14 6.60
CA SER A 81 -3.38 10.20 7.37
C SER A 81 -2.96 8.96 6.57
N ALA A 82 -3.93 8.34 5.88
CA ALA A 82 -3.68 7.15 5.05
C ALA A 82 -2.70 7.47 3.90
N LEU A 83 -2.89 8.60 3.21
CA LEU A 83 -2.02 9.03 2.12
C LEU A 83 -0.58 9.27 2.58
N LEU A 84 -0.39 9.93 3.73
CA LEU A 84 0.95 10.14 4.30
C LEU A 84 1.62 8.80 4.66
N GLY A 85 0.86 7.87 5.24
CA GLY A 85 1.37 6.53 5.52
C GLY A 85 1.73 5.75 4.26
N ASP A 86 0.94 5.88 3.20
CA ASP A 86 1.21 5.22 1.92
C ASP A 86 2.49 5.72 1.25
N VAL A 87 2.80 7.01 1.33
CA VAL A 87 4.06 7.56 0.80
C VAL A 87 5.27 6.91 1.48
N ILE A 88 5.23 6.74 2.80
CA ILE A 88 6.33 6.16 3.58
C ILE A 88 6.47 4.66 3.29
N VAL A 89 5.35 3.93 3.26
CA VAL A 89 5.30 2.52 2.90
C VAL A 89 5.81 2.31 1.46
N PHE A 90 5.41 3.17 0.53
CA PHE A 90 5.84 3.11 -0.87
C PHE A 90 7.34 3.40 -1.01
N ALA A 91 7.87 4.42 -0.32
CA ALA A 91 9.31 4.70 -0.31
C ALA A 91 10.11 3.49 0.20
N LEU A 92 9.67 2.86 1.28
CA LEU A 92 10.30 1.64 1.83
C LEU A 92 10.17 0.44 0.87
N PHE A 93 9.05 0.32 0.18
CA PHE A 93 8.86 -0.70 -0.85
C PHE A 93 9.82 -0.51 -2.03
N LEU A 94 10.03 0.72 -2.50
CA LEU A 94 10.99 1.04 -3.56
C LEU A 94 12.44 0.68 -3.17
N VAL A 95 12.82 0.91 -1.91
CA VAL A 95 14.14 0.50 -1.38
C VAL A 95 14.31 -1.02 -1.40
N GLN A 96 13.22 -1.76 -1.15
CA GLN A 96 13.17 -3.22 -1.14
C GLN A 96 13.05 -3.86 -2.52
N ASN A 97 12.54 -3.13 -3.52
CA ASN A 97 12.23 -3.73 -4.82
C ASN A 97 13.50 -4.25 -5.49
N ARG A 98 13.56 -5.58 -5.66
CA ARG A 98 14.63 -6.28 -6.35
C ARG A 98 14.12 -6.63 -7.74
N SER A 99 14.55 -5.88 -8.75
CA SER A 99 14.34 -6.31 -10.13
C SER A 99 15.30 -7.47 -10.43
N PRO A 100 14.80 -8.61 -10.94
CA PRO A 100 15.67 -9.60 -11.54
C PRO A 100 16.29 -8.97 -12.79
N ILE A 101 17.61 -8.86 -12.82
CA ILE A 101 18.36 -8.40 -13.98
C ILE A 101 18.99 -9.65 -14.58
N GLU A 102 18.51 -10.02 -15.76
CA GLU A 102 19.12 -11.08 -16.57
C GLU A 102 20.39 -10.50 -17.20
N LYS A 103 21.54 -10.99 -16.74
CA LYS A 103 22.86 -10.51 -17.15
C LYS A 103 23.86 -11.63 -16.95
N ASP A 104 24.85 -11.72 -17.84
CA ASP A 104 26.01 -12.59 -17.61
C ASP A 104 26.81 -12.06 -16.41
N TRP A 105 26.69 -12.76 -15.28
CA TRP A 105 27.26 -12.33 -14.02
C TRP A 105 28.73 -12.74 -13.94
N THR A 106 29.63 -11.76 -13.91
CA THR A 106 30.99 -11.99 -13.39
C THR A 106 30.96 -12.14 -11.87
N GLU A 107 31.81 -12.99 -11.31
CA GLU A 107 31.87 -13.28 -9.86
C GLU A 107 32.03 -12.02 -9.00
N GLN A 108 32.79 -11.02 -9.48
CA GLN A 108 32.95 -9.74 -8.80
C GLN A 108 31.65 -8.92 -8.77
N SER A 109 30.93 -8.84 -9.90
CA SER A 109 29.65 -8.11 -10.02
C SER A 109 28.58 -8.73 -9.13
N LYS A 110 28.55 -10.07 -9.06
CA LYS A 110 27.65 -10.82 -8.18
C LYS A 110 27.89 -10.49 -6.70
N ARG A 111 29.15 -10.48 -6.25
CA ARG A 111 29.50 -10.15 -4.85
C ARG A 111 29.16 -8.70 -4.49
N TRP A 112 29.34 -7.76 -5.41
CA TRP A 112 28.97 -6.36 -5.19
C TRP A 112 27.44 -6.20 -5.09
N GLN A 113 26.69 -6.80 -6.02
CA GLN A 113 25.23 -6.74 -6.01
C GLN A 113 24.64 -7.36 -4.73
N LEU A 114 25.17 -8.49 -4.27
CA LEU A 114 24.77 -9.11 -3.01
C LEU A 114 25.04 -8.21 -1.80
N ARG A 115 26.15 -7.46 -1.79
CA ARG A 115 26.43 -6.47 -0.74
C ARG A 115 25.43 -5.32 -0.78
N VAL A 116 25.12 -4.78 -1.96
CA VAL A 116 24.11 -3.72 -2.12
C VAL A 116 22.75 -4.20 -1.61
N TRP A 117 22.33 -5.43 -1.94
CA TRP A 117 21.07 -6.00 -1.45
C TRP A 117 21.05 -6.21 0.06
N LYS A 118 22.18 -6.61 0.66
CA LYS A 118 22.32 -6.69 2.12
C LYS A 118 22.21 -5.31 2.76
N CYS A 119 22.93 -4.30 2.25
CA CYS A 119 22.85 -2.93 2.76
C CYS A 119 21.43 -2.36 2.66
N ARG A 120 20.74 -2.56 1.53
CA ARG A 120 19.33 -2.17 1.37
C ARG A 120 18.41 -2.85 2.37
N ALA A 121 18.60 -4.15 2.61
CA ALA A 121 17.83 -4.88 3.60
C ALA A 121 18.06 -4.33 5.02
N VAL A 122 19.32 -4.09 5.40
CA VAL A 122 19.67 -3.50 6.70
C VAL A 122 19.05 -2.11 6.85
N ALA A 123 19.18 -1.25 5.84
CA ALA A 123 18.59 0.09 5.84
C ALA A 123 17.06 0.03 5.99
N PHE A 124 16.39 -0.87 5.26
CA PHE A 124 14.95 -1.09 5.38
C PHE A 124 14.55 -1.43 6.83
N TRP A 125 15.23 -2.39 7.46
CA TRP A 125 14.90 -2.81 8.81
C TRP A 125 15.18 -1.74 9.86
N LEU A 126 16.27 -0.98 9.70
CA LEU A 126 16.58 0.16 10.58
C LEU A 126 15.51 1.25 10.48
N ILE A 127 15.16 1.69 9.27
CA ILE A 127 14.15 2.73 9.06
C ILE A 127 12.79 2.25 9.58
N TRP A 128 12.40 1.02 9.23
CA TRP A 128 11.15 0.41 9.69
C TRP A 128 11.06 0.38 11.22
N LEU A 129 12.14 -0.02 11.91
CA LEU A 129 12.17 -0.15 13.37
C LEU A 129 12.09 1.22 14.04
N VAL A 130 12.94 2.17 13.62
CA VAL A 130 12.95 3.52 14.18
C VAL A 130 11.59 4.20 13.98
N TYR A 131 11.04 4.13 12.78
CA TYR A 131 9.77 4.78 12.47
C TYR A 131 8.61 4.13 13.24
N SER A 132 8.56 2.79 13.30
CA SER A 132 7.57 2.05 14.09
C SER A 132 7.63 2.43 15.57
N LEU A 133 8.84 2.56 16.13
CA LEU A 133 9.04 2.97 17.52
C LEU A 133 8.52 4.39 17.76
N VAL A 134 8.83 5.33 16.87
CA VAL A 134 8.32 6.70 16.95
C VAL A 134 6.79 6.73 16.90
N CYS A 135 6.17 6.01 15.97
CA CYS A 135 4.70 5.92 15.87
C CYS A 135 4.08 5.35 17.15
N LEU A 136 4.67 4.28 17.72
CA LEU A 136 4.18 3.66 18.95
C LEU A 136 4.32 4.61 20.15
N VAL A 137 5.49 5.21 20.34
CA VAL A 137 5.73 6.18 21.43
C VAL A 137 4.77 7.35 21.32
N TYR A 138 4.57 7.90 20.12
CA TYR A 138 3.64 8.99 19.89
C TYR A 138 2.20 8.60 20.23
N THR A 139 1.76 7.43 19.78
CA THR A 139 0.41 6.91 20.07
C THR A 139 0.20 6.71 21.57
N MET A 140 1.20 6.17 22.27
CA MET A 140 1.14 5.99 23.73
C MET A 140 1.10 7.33 24.47
N LEU A 141 1.90 8.31 24.05
CA LEU A 141 1.87 9.66 24.62
C LEU A 141 0.52 10.34 24.39
N PHE A 142 -0.07 10.19 23.21
CA PHE A 142 -1.42 10.67 22.93
C PHE A 142 -2.44 10.03 23.89
N LEU A 143 -2.45 8.70 23.98
CA LEU A 143 -3.38 7.97 24.86
C LEU A 143 -3.20 8.33 26.34
N ALA A 144 -1.98 8.63 26.76
CA ALA A 144 -1.69 9.04 28.14
C ALA A 144 -2.20 10.45 28.47
N ASN A 145 -2.33 11.34 27.48
CA ASN A 145 -2.69 12.76 27.70
C ASN A 145 -4.12 13.12 27.27
N VAL A 146 -4.79 12.25 26.52
CA VAL A 146 -6.11 12.55 25.94
C VAL A 146 -7.26 12.13 26.86
N ARG A 147 -8.40 12.84 26.75
CA ARG A 147 -9.64 12.47 27.44
C ARG A 147 -10.27 11.22 26.81
N LEU A 148 -11.03 10.45 27.60
CA LEU A 148 -11.66 9.20 27.15
C LEU A 148 -12.55 9.38 25.90
N VAL A 149 -13.27 10.51 25.80
CA VAL A 149 -14.15 10.81 24.65
C VAL A 149 -13.35 10.97 23.35
N ASP A 150 -12.22 11.68 23.42
CA ASP A 150 -11.35 11.89 22.26
C ASP A 150 -10.60 10.60 21.89
N ALA A 151 -10.26 9.75 22.87
CA ALA A 151 -9.68 8.42 22.62
C ALA A 151 -10.65 7.50 21.84
N GLN A 152 -11.94 7.53 22.16
CA GLN A 152 -12.96 6.78 21.41
C GLN A 152 -13.11 7.30 19.97
N GLY A 153 -13.12 8.63 19.81
CA GLY A 153 -13.14 9.26 18.48
C GLY A 153 -11.92 8.88 17.63
N TRP A 154 -10.73 8.89 18.24
CA TRP A 154 -9.49 8.43 17.63
C TRP A 154 -9.55 6.95 17.22
N LEU A 155 -10.06 6.07 18.09
CA LEU A 155 -10.17 4.64 17.78
C LEU A 155 -11.11 4.40 16.59
N MET A 156 -12.25 5.09 16.56
CA MET A 156 -13.19 5.03 15.44
C MET A 156 -12.57 5.56 14.14
N SER A 157 -11.87 6.69 14.19
CA SER A 157 -11.18 7.26 13.02
C SER A 157 -10.09 6.31 12.49
N THR A 158 -9.28 5.75 13.39
CA THR A 158 -8.24 4.77 13.04
C THR A 158 -8.87 3.51 12.44
N GLY A 159 -9.95 2.99 13.04
CA GLY A 159 -10.69 1.85 12.52
C GLY A 159 -11.28 2.11 11.13
N MET A 160 -11.79 3.32 10.87
CA MET A 160 -12.29 3.72 9.55
C MET A 160 -11.16 3.83 8.52
N SER A 161 -9.99 4.37 8.88
CA SER A 161 -8.82 4.37 7.99
C SER A 161 -8.41 2.94 7.60
N LEU A 162 -8.42 2.01 8.55
CA LEU A 162 -8.14 0.60 8.26
C LEU A 162 -9.22 -0.02 7.40
N LEU A 163 -10.50 0.20 7.70
CA LEU A 163 -11.59 -0.31 6.88
C LEU A 163 -11.48 0.20 5.43
N GLN A 164 -11.10 1.46 5.26
CA GLN A 164 -10.87 2.06 3.95
C GLN A 164 -9.73 1.38 3.22
N ASP A 165 -8.57 1.21 3.86
CA ASP A 165 -7.40 0.59 3.26
C ASP A 165 -7.60 -0.91 2.94
N LEU A 166 -8.34 -1.61 3.79
CA LEU A 166 -8.52 -3.05 3.72
C LEU A 166 -9.67 -3.47 2.82
N VAL A 167 -10.75 -2.71 2.77
CA VAL A 167 -11.99 -3.13 2.10
C VAL A 167 -12.36 -2.15 0.99
N ILE A 168 -12.44 -0.86 1.30
CA ILE A 168 -12.98 0.13 0.35
C ILE A 168 -12.03 0.31 -0.84
N LEU A 169 -10.74 0.56 -0.59
CA LEU A 169 -9.74 0.79 -1.62
C LEU A 169 -9.58 -0.40 -2.58
N PRO A 170 -9.39 -1.65 -2.11
CA PRO A 170 -9.28 -2.79 -3.03
C PRO A 170 -10.58 -3.10 -3.76
N LEU A 171 -11.74 -2.88 -3.14
CA LEU A 171 -13.03 -3.00 -3.82
C LEU A 171 -13.15 -1.97 -4.94
N PHE A 172 -12.79 -0.72 -4.67
CA PHE A 172 -12.79 0.36 -5.65
C PHE A 172 -11.85 0.06 -6.82
N LEU A 173 -10.60 -0.38 -6.55
CA LEU A 173 -9.64 -0.76 -7.59
C LEU A 173 -10.15 -1.94 -8.43
N ALA A 174 -10.72 -2.97 -7.80
CA ALA A 174 -11.30 -4.11 -8.51
C ALA A 174 -12.46 -3.72 -9.42
N LEU A 175 -13.32 -2.80 -8.97
CA LEU A 175 -14.41 -2.24 -9.77
C LEU A 175 -13.88 -1.39 -10.93
N ALA A 176 -12.99 -0.46 -10.67
CA ALA A 176 -12.41 0.43 -11.68
C ALA A 176 -11.71 -0.36 -12.78
N LEU A 177 -10.86 -1.31 -12.41
CA LEU A 177 -10.13 -2.15 -13.37
C LEU A 177 -11.06 -3.13 -14.09
N GLY A 178 -12.06 -3.69 -13.40
CA GLY A 178 -13.08 -4.53 -14.02
C GLY A 178 -13.92 -3.78 -15.07
N LEU A 179 -14.25 -2.52 -14.80
CA LEU A 179 -14.92 -1.62 -15.74
C LEU A 179 -14.00 -1.30 -16.93
N MET A 180 -12.76 -0.88 -16.67
CA MET A 180 -11.76 -0.59 -17.71
C MET A 180 -11.52 -1.79 -18.62
N ALA A 181 -11.36 -2.98 -18.07
CA ALA A 181 -11.20 -4.21 -18.85
C ALA A 181 -12.45 -4.53 -19.68
N SER A 182 -13.65 -4.30 -19.12
CA SER A 182 -14.90 -4.54 -19.83
C SER A 182 -15.08 -3.56 -21.00
N VAL A 183 -14.77 -2.27 -20.79
CA VAL A 183 -14.79 -1.24 -21.85
C VAL A 183 -13.73 -1.54 -22.91
N ALA A 184 -12.51 -1.90 -22.51
CA ALA A 184 -11.43 -2.24 -23.43
C ALA A 184 -11.81 -3.42 -24.34
N LEU A 185 -12.45 -4.46 -23.80
CA LEU A 185 -12.92 -5.62 -24.58
C LEU A 185 -14.11 -5.32 -25.48
N LEU A 186 -14.96 -4.35 -25.12
CA LEU A 186 -16.04 -3.87 -25.98
C LEU A 186 -15.51 -2.99 -27.12
N SER A 187 -14.34 -2.37 -26.95
CA SER A 187 -13.69 -1.59 -28.01
C SER A 187 -13.04 -2.52 -29.06
N LYS A 188 -13.62 -2.53 -30.27
CA LYS A 188 -13.13 -3.35 -31.39
C LYS A 188 -11.66 -3.07 -31.74
N GLY A 189 -11.21 -1.84 -31.54
CA GLY A 189 -9.83 -1.43 -31.82
C GLY A 189 -8.79 -2.03 -30.87
N ILE A 190 -9.07 -2.08 -29.57
CA ILE A 190 -8.16 -2.70 -28.58
C ILE A 190 -8.18 -4.21 -28.74
N ARG A 191 -9.36 -4.81 -28.95
CA ARG A 191 -9.48 -6.25 -29.20
C ARG A 191 -8.63 -6.71 -30.38
N ARG A 192 -8.69 -5.99 -31.52
CA ARG A 192 -7.83 -6.28 -32.68
C ARG A 192 -6.34 -6.15 -32.38
N ARG A 193 -5.92 -5.14 -31.60
CA ARG A 193 -4.51 -4.98 -31.20
C ARG A 193 -4.03 -6.09 -30.27
N ILE A 194 -4.91 -6.57 -29.38
CA ILE A 194 -4.59 -7.70 -28.48
C ILE A 194 -4.48 -9.00 -29.29
N GLU A 195 -5.42 -9.26 -30.19
CA GLU A 195 -5.39 -10.43 -31.09
C GLU A 195 -4.13 -10.41 -31.99
N ALA A 196 -3.77 -9.25 -32.56
CA ALA A 196 -2.55 -9.11 -33.36
C ALA A 196 -1.27 -9.42 -32.57
N LYS A 197 -1.11 -8.87 -31.36
CA LYS A 197 0.04 -9.16 -30.50
C LYS A 197 0.12 -10.62 -30.06
N TRP A 198 -1.03 -11.26 -29.83
CA TRP A 198 -1.09 -12.67 -29.49
C TRP A 198 -0.63 -13.56 -30.65
N LEU A 199 -0.98 -13.20 -31.88
CA LEU A 199 -0.54 -13.91 -33.09
C LEU A 199 0.96 -13.69 -33.37
N GLU A 200 1.48 -12.48 -33.19
CA GLU A 200 2.92 -12.19 -33.30
C GLU A 200 3.74 -13.03 -32.31
N GLY A 201 3.34 -13.05 -31.03
CA GLY A 201 4.06 -13.84 -30.02
C GLY A 201 3.99 -15.35 -30.23
N TYR A 202 2.97 -15.86 -30.93
CA TYR A 202 2.87 -17.28 -31.29
C TYR A 202 3.82 -17.63 -32.46
N ALA A 203 3.93 -16.76 -33.46
CA ALA A 203 4.85 -16.93 -34.58
C ALA A 203 6.33 -16.90 -34.12
N ASP A 204 6.68 -15.98 -33.21
CA ASP A 204 8.03 -15.90 -32.64
C ASP A 204 8.41 -17.16 -31.83
N ALA A 205 7.43 -17.77 -31.15
CA ALA A 205 7.63 -18.99 -30.37
C ALA A 205 7.79 -20.24 -31.26
N GLU A 206 7.08 -20.34 -32.38
CA GLU A 206 7.27 -21.42 -33.36
C GLU A 206 8.63 -21.31 -34.07
N GLU A 207 9.07 -20.09 -34.44
CA GLU A 207 10.38 -19.89 -35.05
C GLU A 207 11.56 -20.20 -34.11
N GLN A 208 11.39 -19.99 -32.79
CA GLN A 208 12.39 -20.37 -31.79
C GLN A 208 12.38 -21.87 -31.47
N GLY A 209 11.21 -22.51 -31.43
CA GLY A 209 11.09 -23.97 -31.22
C GLY A 209 11.64 -24.80 -32.39
N SER A 210 11.61 -24.29 -33.61
CA SER A 210 12.20 -24.96 -34.78
C SER A 210 13.73 -24.84 -34.86
N LYS A 211 14.37 -24.06 -33.99
CA LYS A 211 15.83 -23.87 -33.95
C LYS A 211 16.52 -24.64 -32.83
N GLU A 212 15.81 -25.50 -32.09
CA GLU A 212 16.46 -26.46 -31.19
C GLU A 212 17.26 -27.47 -32.03
N PRO A 213 18.61 -27.48 -31.93
CA PRO A 213 19.42 -28.44 -32.66
C PRO A 213 19.21 -29.84 -32.07
N GLU A 214 18.99 -30.82 -32.94
CA GLU A 214 19.13 -32.24 -32.60
C GLU A 214 20.56 -32.48 -32.09
N GLU A 215 20.70 -32.63 -30.76
CA GLU A 215 21.86 -33.26 -30.12
C GLU A 215 21.53 -34.70 -29.72
#